data_AF-A0A521QM49-F1
#
_entry.id   AF-A0A521QM49-F1
#
_cell.length_a   1.000
_cell.length_b   1.000
_cell.length_c   1.000
_cell.angle_alpha   90.00
_cell.angle_beta   90.00
_cell.angle_gamma   90.00
#
_symmetry.space_group_name_H-M   'P 1'
#
loop_
_entity.id
_entity.type
_entity.pdbx_description
1 polymer ?
#
loop_
_entity_poly.entity_id
_entity_poly.type
_entity_poly.pdbx_seq_one_letter_code
_entity_poly.pdbx_strand_id
1 'polypeptide(L)'
;MAWLAKLLDRAPPQERQMTDALAAWKSGDYGMALDLWAPLAQAGHARAQSNMGAAFLEGRGVERDPAKAAAWLRLAAEQGDVGGQRNLALCYYEGWGVPQDQVEAAAWYEKAARQDDADAQDMLSWMKLLGGGCPQDYLGARHWAERAAAHGRAAAMARLGDIHHNALGVERDADAAARWWGDAARLGHAEAQAMLGAAYLAGKGVPRDVVEALHWLLRAEAGGAGELAVGFLREARSHARPAQRTEAERRAAEKLP
;
A
#
# COMPACT_ATOMS: atom_id res chain seq x y z
N MET A 1 -13.03 54.59 11.32
CA MET A 1 -12.27 53.51 11.97
C MET A 1 -12.97 52.13 11.95
N ALA A 2 -14.28 52.01 11.68
CA ALA A 2 -14.98 50.71 11.63
C ALA A 2 -15.02 50.02 10.25
N TRP A 3 -14.61 50.71 9.17
CA TRP A 3 -14.66 50.15 7.81
C TRP A 3 -13.41 49.33 7.42
N LEU A 4 -12.25 49.63 8.01
CA LEU A 4 -11.01 48.87 7.79
C LEU A 4 -11.02 47.49 8.46
N ALA A 5 -11.81 47.30 9.53
CA ALA A 5 -11.97 45.99 10.18
C ALA A 5 -12.83 45.00 9.36
N LYS A 6 -13.68 45.49 8.44
CA LYS A 6 -14.51 44.63 7.56
C LYS A 6 -13.78 44.15 6.30
N LEU A 7 -12.60 44.68 6.01
CA LEU A 7 -11.78 44.27 4.87
C LEU A 7 -10.67 43.27 5.24
N LEU A 8 -10.43 43.07 6.54
CA LEU A 8 -9.40 42.14 7.06
C LEU A 8 -9.92 40.73 7.34
N ASP A 9 -11.18 40.42 7.00
CA ASP A 9 -11.90 39.22 7.47
C ASP A 9 -12.56 38.41 6.34
N ARG A 10 -11.89 38.26 5.18
CA ARG A 10 -12.47 37.53 4.02
C ARG A 10 -11.56 36.51 3.32
N ALA A 11 -10.49 36.08 3.97
CA ALA A 11 -10.03 34.71 3.75
C ALA A 11 -10.74 33.84 4.81
N PRO A 12 -11.38 32.71 4.46
CA PRO A 12 -11.76 31.76 5.49
C PRO A 12 -10.50 31.48 6.34
N PRO A 13 -10.60 31.36 7.68
CA PRO A 13 -9.47 30.92 8.49
C PRO A 13 -8.79 29.75 7.78
N GLN A 14 -7.45 29.74 7.69
CA GLN A 14 -6.71 28.78 6.84
C GLN A 14 -7.21 27.33 7.00
N GLU A 15 -7.63 26.97 8.22
CA GLU A 15 -8.29 25.70 8.54
C GLU A 15 -9.61 25.47 7.77
N ARG A 16 -10.52 26.45 7.74
CA ARG A 16 -11.77 26.38 6.98
C ARG A 16 -11.50 26.29 5.48
N GLN A 17 -10.55 27.06 4.98
CA GLN A 17 -10.16 27.00 3.58
C GLN A 17 -9.61 25.60 3.22
N MET A 18 -8.81 25.02 4.11
CA MET A 18 -8.28 23.67 3.93
C MET A 18 -9.38 22.61 3.98
N THR A 19 -10.38 22.73 4.87
CA THR A 19 -11.52 21.80 4.91
C THR A 19 -12.38 21.90 3.66
N ASP A 20 -12.62 23.11 3.16
CA ASP A 20 -13.41 23.33 1.94
C ASP A 20 -12.69 22.75 0.72
N ALA A 21 -11.36 22.91 0.65
CA ALA A 21 -10.53 22.31 -0.40
C ALA A 21 -10.58 20.78 -0.37
N LEU A 22 -10.49 20.18 0.82
CA LEU A 22 -10.61 18.71 0.98
C LEU A 22 -12.01 18.20 0.61
N ALA A 23 -13.05 18.98 0.90
CA ALA A 23 -14.42 18.64 0.51
C ALA A 23 -14.58 18.68 -1.01
N ALA A 24 -14.10 19.74 -1.67
CA ALA A 24 -14.09 19.87 -3.12
C ALA A 24 -13.33 18.73 -3.80
N TRP A 25 -12.16 18.35 -3.26
CA TRP A 25 -11.39 17.22 -3.78
C TRP A 25 -12.17 15.90 -3.68
N LYS A 26 -12.81 15.64 -2.53
CA LYS A 26 -13.61 14.43 -2.31
C LYS A 26 -14.85 14.37 -3.22
N SER A 27 -15.43 15.52 -3.59
CA SER A 27 -16.55 15.58 -4.53
C SER A 27 -16.11 15.51 -6.00
N GLY A 28 -14.80 15.44 -6.28
CA GLY A 28 -14.26 15.41 -7.64
C GLY A 28 -14.14 16.78 -8.31
N ASP A 29 -14.40 17.87 -7.58
CA ASP A 29 -14.16 19.24 -8.06
C ASP A 29 -12.68 19.61 -7.80
N TYR A 30 -11.81 18.98 -8.58
CA TYR A 30 -10.37 19.13 -8.43
C TYR A 30 -9.91 20.56 -8.73
N GLY A 31 -10.58 21.27 -9.64
CA GLY A 31 -10.27 22.66 -9.95
C GLY A 31 -10.48 23.56 -8.73
N MET A 32 -11.66 23.49 -8.10
CA MET A 32 -11.94 24.24 -6.88
C MET A 32 -11.01 23.87 -5.73
N ALA A 33 -10.70 22.58 -5.57
CA ALA A 33 -9.75 22.13 -4.54
C ALA A 33 -8.37 22.77 -4.71
N LEU A 34 -7.87 22.80 -5.96
CA LEU A 34 -6.57 23.39 -6.29
C LEU A 34 -6.57 24.91 -6.10
N ASP A 35 -7.62 25.61 -6.52
CA ASP A 35 -7.75 27.05 -6.30
C ASP A 35 -7.72 27.40 -4.81
N LEU A 36 -8.31 26.56 -3.96
CA LEU A 36 -8.28 26.74 -2.51
C LEU A 36 -6.94 26.36 -1.89
N TRP A 37 -6.24 25.34 -2.40
CA TRP A 37 -4.91 24.95 -1.90
C TRP A 37 -3.78 25.87 -2.36
N ALA A 38 -3.83 26.41 -3.58
CA ALA A 38 -2.76 27.22 -4.16
C ALA A 38 -2.26 28.35 -3.23
N PRO A 39 -3.12 29.24 -2.69
CA PRO A 39 -2.66 30.29 -1.79
C PRO A 39 -2.10 29.74 -0.47
N LEU A 40 -2.65 28.64 0.07
CA LEU A 40 -2.15 27.99 1.28
C LEU A 40 -0.76 27.37 1.04
N ALA A 41 -0.58 26.68 -0.09
CA ALA A 41 0.67 26.08 -0.48
C ALA A 41 1.77 27.14 -0.71
N GLN A 42 1.41 28.26 -1.35
CA GLN A 42 2.29 29.41 -1.54
C GLN A 42 2.67 30.08 -0.21
N ALA A 43 1.77 30.06 0.78
CA ALA A 43 2.01 30.55 2.13
C ALA A 43 2.80 29.55 3.02
N GLY A 44 3.24 28.41 2.47
CA GLY A 44 4.06 27.44 3.19
C GLY A 44 3.28 26.34 3.90
N HIS A 45 1.96 26.25 3.76
CA HIS A 45 1.17 25.24 4.46
C HIS A 45 1.49 23.82 3.94
N ALA A 46 2.26 23.04 4.70
CA ALA A 46 2.81 21.75 4.29
C ALA A 46 1.78 20.79 3.68
N ARG A 47 0.62 20.63 4.32
CA ARG A 47 -0.46 19.76 3.79
C ARG A 47 -1.05 20.23 2.46
N ALA A 48 -1.11 21.54 2.23
CA ALA A 48 -1.58 22.08 0.96
C ALA A 48 -0.53 21.87 -0.13
N GLN A 49 0.77 22.05 0.18
CA GLN A 49 1.87 21.71 -0.73
C GLN A 49 1.86 20.22 -1.07
N SER A 50 1.66 19.35 -0.08
CA SER A 50 1.52 17.89 -0.26
C SER A 50 0.40 17.54 -1.24
N ASN A 51 -0.78 18.15 -1.04
CA ASN A 51 -1.94 17.95 -1.90
C ASN A 51 -1.74 18.49 -3.32
N MET A 52 -1.13 19.67 -3.47
CA MET A 52 -0.74 20.22 -4.78
C MET A 52 0.23 19.26 -5.49
N GLY A 53 1.21 18.74 -4.76
CA GLY A 53 2.17 17.76 -5.27
C GLY A 53 1.49 16.48 -5.77
N ALA A 54 0.56 15.93 -4.98
CA ALA A 54 -0.22 14.76 -5.38
C ALA A 54 -1.08 15.03 -6.63
N ALA A 55 -1.71 16.20 -6.72
CA ALA A 55 -2.53 16.56 -7.87
C ALA A 55 -1.70 16.64 -9.17
N PHE A 56 -0.49 17.20 -9.11
CA PHE A 56 0.44 17.21 -10.24
C PHE A 56 0.99 15.81 -10.59
N LEU A 57 1.18 14.91 -9.62
CA LEU A 57 1.60 13.53 -9.90
C LEU A 57 0.51 12.75 -10.64
N GLU A 58 -0.73 12.91 -10.19
CA GLU A 58 -1.89 12.16 -10.70
C GLU A 58 -2.55 12.82 -11.91
N GLY A 59 -2.25 14.09 -12.20
CA GLY A 59 -2.90 14.86 -13.26
C GLY A 59 -4.38 15.15 -12.96
N ARG A 60 -4.75 15.33 -11.69
CA ARG A 60 -6.14 15.61 -11.29
C ARG A 60 -6.38 17.10 -11.15
N GLY A 61 -7.26 17.64 -12.01
CA GLY A 61 -7.57 19.07 -12.03
C GLY A 61 -6.48 19.96 -12.64
N VAL A 62 -5.29 19.41 -12.89
CA VAL A 62 -4.14 20.03 -13.56
C VAL A 62 -3.50 19.05 -14.52
N GLU A 63 -2.76 19.56 -15.51
CA GLU A 63 -1.89 18.71 -16.34
C GLU A 63 -0.83 18.01 -15.47
N ARG A 64 -0.62 16.72 -15.71
CA ARG A 64 0.36 15.92 -14.98
C ARG A 64 1.76 16.47 -15.19
N ASP A 65 2.43 16.84 -14.11
CA ASP A 65 3.78 17.42 -14.12
C ASP A 65 4.59 16.86 -12.95
N PRO A 66 5.30 15.72 -13.16
CA PRO A 66 6.04 15.05 -12.10
C PRO A 66 7.15 15.93 -11.49
N ALA A 67 7.74 16.84 -12.26
CA ALA A 67 8.80 17.72 -11.77
C ALA A 67 8.24 18.78 -10.80
N LYS A 68 7.12 19.42 -11.15
CA LYS A 68 6.42 20.33 -10.21
C LYS A 68 5.89 19.60 -9.00
N ALA A 69 5.37 18.38 -9.19
CA ALA A 69 4.97 17.52 -8.09
C ALA A 69 6.10 17.30 -7.09
N ALA A 70 7.26 16.80 -7.55
CA ALA A 70 8.40 16.53 -6.68
C ALA A 70 8.88 17.80 -5.95
N ALA A 71 8.83 18.97 -6.59
CA ALA A 71 9.16 20.24 -5.95
C ALA A 71 8.21 20.58 -4.79
N TRP A 72 6.89 20.48 -5.00
CA TRP A 72 5.90 20.71 -3.93
C TRP A 72 5.98 19.67 -2.82
N LEU A 73 6.15 18.40 -3.17
CA LEU A 73 6.27 17.31 -2.22
C LEU A 73 7.53 17.46 -1.36
N ARG A 74 8.65 17.93 -1.94
CA ARG A 74 9.86 18.23 -1.17
C ARG A 74 9.63 19.30 -0.11
N LEU A 75 8.98 20.42 -0.48
CA LEU A 75 8.63 21.47 0.48
C LEU A 75 7.75 20.96 1.63
N ALA A 76 6.78 20.09 1.33
CA ALA A 76 5.93 19.48 2.35
C ALA A 76 6.71 18.48 3.22
N ALA A 77 7.53 17.62 2.59
CA ALA A 77 8.28 16.55 3.25
C ALA A 77 9.33 17.10 4.23
N GLU A 78 10.01 18.18 3.86
CA GLU A 78 10.99 18.88 4.70
C GLU A 78 10.35 19.50 5.95
N GLN A 79 9.06 19.83 5.89
CA GLN A 79 8.27 20.29 7.04
C GLN A 79 7.67 19.15 7.88
N GLY A 80 7.92 17.89 7.50
CA GLY A 80 7.41 16.74 8.25
C GLY A 80 6.06 16.21 7.76
N ASP A 81 5.46 16.76 6.70
CA ASP A 81 4.17 16.27 6.20
C ASP A 81 4.29 14.82 5.72
N VAL A 82 3.51 13.94 6.35
CA VAL A 82 3.56 12.48 6.11
C VAL A 82 3.25 12.12 4.66
N GLY A 83 2.23 12.75 4.07
CA GLY A 83 1.87 12.53 2.67
C GLY A 83 2.95 13.04 1.71
N GLY A 84 3.58 14.16 2.05
CA GLY A 84 4.69 14.76 1.33
C GLY A 84 5.90 13.83 1.33
N GLN A 85 6.29 13.32 2.50
CA GLN A 85 7.39 12.38 2.66
C GLN A 85 7.14 11.09 1.87
N ARG A 86 5.96 10.48 2.01
CA ARG A 86 5.61 9.24 1.29
C ARG A 86 5.62 9.44 -0.22
N ASN A 87 4.98 10.49 -0.72
CA ASN A 87 4.87 10.72 -2.16
C ASN A 87 6.22 11.18 -2.76
N LEU A 88 7.04 11.92 -2.02
CA LEU A 88 8.41 12.21 -2.45
C LEU A 88 9.28 10.95 -2.50
N ALA A 89 9.12 10.05 -1.53
CA ALA A 89 9.79 8.75 -1.56
C ALA A 89 9.42 7.96 -2.82
N LEU A 90 8.14 7.97 -3.20
CA LEU A 90 7.67 7.36 -4.45
C LEU A 90 8.29 8.03 -5.69
N CYS A 91 8.40 9.37 -5.70
CA CYS A 91 9.08 10.09 -6.78
C CYS A 91 10.52 9.60 -6.97
N TYR A 92 11.27 9.44 -5.87
CA TYR A 92 12.64 8.92 -5.93
C TYR A 92 12.70 7.44 -6.30
N TYR A 93 11.75 6.63 -5.83
CA TYR A 93 11.68 5.20 -6.12
C TYR A 93 11.44 4.94 -7.62
N GLU A 94 10.54 5.71 -8.25
CA GLU A 94 10.16 5.56 -9.66
C GLU A 94 10.95 6.47 -10.61
N GLY A 95 11.71 7.44 -10.09
CA GLY A 95 12.35 8.47 -10.90
C GLY A 95 11.37 9.47 -11.53
N TRP A 96 10.25 9.77 -10.85
CA TRP A 96 9.23 10.69 -11.34
C TRP A 96 9.56 12.13 -10.98
N GLY A 97 9.99 12.92 -11.97
CA GLY A 97 10.31 14.34 -11.80
C GLY A 97 11.63 14.61 -11.06
N VAL A 98 12.28 13.56 -10.56
CA VAL A 98 13.62 13.54 -9.97
C VAL A 98 14.36 12.31 -10.50
N PRO A 99 15.70 12.31 -10.54
CA PRO A 99 16.46 11.10 -10.81
C PRO A 99 16.08 9.98 -9.84
N GLN A 100 15.97 8.76 -10.37
CA GLN A 100 15.69 7.59 -9.53
C GLN A 100 16.82 7.40 -8.51
N ASP A 101 16.45 7.27 -7.24
CA ASP A 101 17.38 7.07 -6.13
C ASP A 101 16.70 6.26 -5.03
N GLN A 102 17.07 4.99 -4.93
CA GLN A 102 16.48 4.11 -3.93
C GLN A 102 16.90 4.48 -2.50
N VAL A 103 18.08 5.09 -2.31
CA VAL A 103 18.58 5.48 -0.98
C VAL A 103 17.76 6.65 -0.44
N GLU A 104 17.52 7.66 -1.27
CA GLU A 104 16.61 8.76 -0.94
C GLU A 104 15.19 8.24 -0.71
N ALA A 105 14.69 7.36 -1.56
CA ALA A 105 13.37 6.76 -1.37
C ALA A 105 13.24 6.05 -0.01
N ALA A 106 14.22 5.20 0.35
CA ALA A 106 14.23 4.49 1.62
C ALA A 106 14.23 5.47 2.82
N ALA A 107 15.03 6.53 2.74
CA ALA A 107 15.13 7.54 3.78
C ALA A 107 13.80 8.32 3.97
N TRP A 108 13.11 8.68 2.88
CA TRP A 108 11.83 9.38 2.97
C TRP A 108 10.69 8.45 3.40
N TYR A 109 10.65 7.20 2.92
CA TYR A 109 9.69 6.20 3.42
C TYR A 109 9.91 5.92 4.91
N GLU A 110 11.15 5.86 5.39
CA GLU A 110 11.42 5.68 6.82
C GLU A 110 10.89 6.83 7.68
N LYS A 111 11.02 8.07 7.22
CA LYS A 111 10.43 9.22 7.93
C LYS A 111 8.90 9.12 8.00
N ALA A 112 8.24 8.77 6.90
CA ALA A 112 6.78 8.61 6.87
C ALA A 112 6.31 7.40 7.72
N ALA A 113 7.02 6.27 7.64
CA ALA A 113 6.70 5.05 8.38
C ALA A 113 6.78 5.23 9.90
N ARG A 114 7.75 6.02 10.38
CA ARG A 114 7.88 6.41 11.79
C ARG A 114 6.72 7.28 12.29
N GLN A 115 6.03 7.97 11.38
CA GLN A 115 4.81 8.73 11.65
C GLN A 115 3.53 7.91 11.44
N ASP A 116 3.68 6.58 11.42
CA ASP A 116 2.60 5.60 11.31
C ASP A 116 1.85 5.54 9.97
N ASP A 117 2.48 6.01 8.89
CA ASP A 117 1.94 5.83 7.54
C ASP A 117 2.06 4.37 7.07
N ALA A 118 0.92 3.70 6.94
CA ALA A 118 0.87 2.27 6.61
C ALA A 118 1.42 1.93 5.21
N ASP A 119 1.28 2.83 4.22
CA ASP A 119 1.85 2.61 2.88
C ASP A 119 3.38 2.66 2.93
N ALA A 120 3.93 3.63 3.67
CA ALA A 120 5.37 3.77 3.86
C ALA A 120 5.95 2.63 4.68
N GLN A 121 5.23 2.14 5.70
CA GLN A 121 5.64 0.94 6.46
C GLN A 121 5.70 -0.30 5.54
N ASP A 122 4.69 -0.49 4.69
CA ASP A 122 4.67 -1.61 3.74
C ASP A 122 5.84 -1.49 2.75
N MET A 123 6.04 -0.31 2.14
CA MET A 123 7.13 -0.13 1.18
C MET A 123 8.51 -0.27 1.83
N LEU A 124 8.72 0.30 3.02
CA LEU A 124 9.98 0.19 3.74
C LEU A 124 10.29 -1.25 4.14
N SER A 125 9.26 -2.02 4.51
CA SER A 125 9.42 -3.46 4.76
C SER A 125 9.93 -4.19 3.51
N TRP A 126 9.35 -3.91 2.35
CA TRP A 126 9.79 -4.50 1.07
C TRP A 126 11.23 -4.11 0.73
N MET A 127 11.56 -2.83 0.85
CA MET A 127 12.90 -2.32 0.58
C MET A 127 13.95 -2.97 1.49
N LYS A 128 13.66 -3.12 2.79
CA LYS A 128 14.56 -3.82 3.73
C LYS A 128 14.68 -5.32 3.45
N LEU A 129 13.60 -5.97 3.00
CA LEU A 129 13.61 -7.38 2.65
C LEU A 129 14.57 -7.66 1.48
N LEU A 130 14.56 -6.79 0.47
CA LEU A 130 15.32 -6.98 -0.78
C LEU A 130 16.65 -6.21 -0.82
N GLY A 131 16.93 -5.35 0.15
CA GLY A 131 18.08 -4.45 0.12
C GLY A 131 17.94 -3.29 -0.89
N GLY A 132 16.72 -2.86 -1.18
CA GLY A 132 16.46 -1.70 -2.04
C GLY A 132 16.80 -0.41 -1.31
N GLY A 133 17.83 0.32 -1.77
CA GLY A 133 18.22 1.61 -1.19
C GLY A 133 18.74 1.58 0.25
N CYS A 134 18.83 0.40 0.87
CA CYS A 134 19.34 0.20 2.22
C CYS A 134 19.96 -1.20 2.34
N PRO A 135 20.84 -1.45 3.32
CA PRO A 135 21.31 -2.80 3.59
C PRO A 135 20.13 -3.74 3.87
N GLN A 136 20.21 -4.96 3.32
CA GLN A 136 19.20 -5.98 3.58
C GLN A 136 19.10 -6.26 5.09
N ASP A 137 17.87 -6.25 5.59
CA ASP A 137 17.56 -6.30 7.02
C ASP A 137 16.23 -7.01 7.22
N TYR A 138 16.28 -8.33 7.42
CA TYR A 138 15.08 -9.15 7.56
C TYR A 138 14.30 -8.86 8.85
N LEU A 139 15.00 -8.54 9.94
CA LEU A 139 14.35 -8.21 11.21
C LEU A 139 13.63 -6.87 11.11
N GLY A 140 14.26 -5.88 10.49
CA GLY A 140 13.61 -4.60 10.18
C GLY A 140 12.46 -4.75 9.18
N ALA A 141 12.62 -5.59 8.16
CA ALA A 141 11.55 -5.88 7.20
C ALA A 141 10.31 -6.47 7.89
N ARG A 142 10.51 -7.44 8.79
CA ARG A 142 9.44 -8.01 9.63
C ARG A 142 8.81 -6.95 10.52
N HIS A 143 9.62 -6.16 11.23
CA HIS A 143 9.11 -5.12 12.14
C HIS A 143 8.16 -4.16 11.43
N TRP A 144 8.54 -3.66 10.24
CA TRP A 144 7.69 -2.75 9.49
C TRP A 144 6.48 -3.44 8.86
N ALA A 145 6.61 -4.71 8.43
CA ALA A 145 5.47 -5.49 7.95
C ALA A 145 4.43 -5.73 9.05
N GLU A 146 4.85 -6.04 10.29
CA GLU A 146 3.95 -6.21 11.43
C GLU A 146 3.13 -4.94 11.71
N ARG A 147 3.77 -3.77 11.63
CA ARG A 147 3.08 -2.48 11.78
C ARG A 147 2.11 -2.21 10.64
N ALA A 148 2.53 -2.43 9.39
CA ALA A 148 1.65 -2.25 8.23
C ALA A 148 0.45 -3.24 8.27
N ALA A 149 0.69 -4.48 8.69
CA ALA A 149 -0.35 -5.50 8.86
C ALA A 149 -1.35 -5.12 9.96
N ALA A 150 -0.91 -4.49 11.05
CA ALA A 150 -1.80 -3.97 12.09
C ALA A 150 -2.78 -2.90 11.55
N HIS A 151 -2.42 -2.21 10.47
CA HIS A 151 -3.28 -1.28 9.72
C HIS A 151 -4.06 -1.94 8.57
N GLY A 152 -4.10 -3.27 8.51
CA GLY A 152 -4.88 -4.02 7.51
C GLY A 152 -4.22 -4.14 6.13
N ARG A 153 -2.91 -3.89 6.01
CA ARG A 153 -2.21 -4.05 4.72
C ARG A 153 -2.02 -5.51 4.36
N ALA A 154 -2.81 -6.00 3.42
CA ALA A 154 -2.78 -7.40 2.98
C ALA A 154 -1.43 -7.82 2.36
N ALA A 155 -0.76 -6.93 1.63
CA ALA A 155 0.57 -7.19 1.08
C ALA A 155 1.63 -7.38 2.18
N ALA A 156 1.55 -6.59 3.26
CA ALA A 156 2.43 -6.76 4.42
C ALA A 156 2.16 -8.07 5.16
N MET A 157 0.89 -8.45 5.33
CA MET A 157 0.51 -9.77 5.87
C MET A 157 1.05 -10.92 5.01
N ALA A 158 0.91 -10.85 3.68
CA ALA A 158 1.45 -11.84 2.77
C ALA A 158 2.98 -12.00 2.95
N ARG A 159 3.67 -10.86 3.06
CA ARG A 159 5.12 -10.82 3.28
C ARG A 159 5.54 -11.41 4.63
N LEU A 160 4.76 -11.22 5.69
CA LEU A 160 5.01 -11.91 6.96
C LEU A 160 4.90 -13.42 6.80
N GLY A 161 3.94 -13.88 5.99
CA GLY A 161 3.84 -15.27 5.59
C GLY A 161 5.13 -15.78 4.93
N ASP A 162 5.65 -15.03 3.96
CA ASP A 162 6.86 -15.37 3.23
C ASP A 162 8.11 -15.34 4.11
N ILE A 163 8.21 -14.38 5.03
CA ILE A 163 9.30 -14.27 6.00
C ILE A 163 9.38 -15.53 6.87
N HIS A 164 8.25 -15.97 7.42
CA HIS A 164 8.19 -17.18 8.24
C HIS A 164 8.41 -18.47 7.43
N HIS A 165 7.88 -18.54 6.20
CA HIS A 165 8.07 -19.69 5.33
C HIS A 165 9.55 -19.90 4.95
N ASN A 166 10.22 -18.82 4.57
CA ASN A 166 11.58 -18.83 4.05
C ASN A 166 12.66 -18.69 5.14
N ALA A 167 12.27 -18.54 6.41
CA ALA A 167 13.17 -18.32 7.54
C ALA A 167 14.05 -17.07 7.37
N LEU A 168 13.45 -15.97 6.93
CA LEU A 168 14.15 -14.71 6.68
C LEU A 168 14.31 -13.94 7.99
N GLY A 169 15.45 -14.12 8.66
CA GLY A 169 15.75 -13.47 9.94
C GLY A 169 14.97 -14.02 11.13
N VAL A 170 14.18 -15.08 10.94
CA VAL A 170 13.42 -15.79 11.97
C VAL A 170 13.51 -17.29 11.73
N GLU A 171 13.22 -18.09 12.75
CA GLU A 171 13.06 -19.54 12.55
C GLU A 171 11.89 -19.84 11.62
N ARG A 172 12.00 -20.93 10.86
CA ARG A 172 10.93 -21.36 9.96
C ARG A 172 9.70 -21.75 10.77
N ASP A 173 8.57 -21.15 10.46
CA ASP A 173 7.29 -21.44 11.10
C ASP A 173 6.20 -21.57 10.04
N ALA A 174 5.82 -22.81 9.73
CA ALA A 174 4.80 -23.08 8.73
C ALA A 174 3.39 -22.68 9.20
N ASP A 175 3.10 -22.80 10.50
CA ASP A 175 1.81 -22.42 11.06
C ASP A 175 1.65 -20.90 11.02
N ALA A 176 2.69 -20.14 11.39
CA ALA A 176 2.70 -18.69 11.23
C ALA A 176 2.57 -18.25 9.78
N ALA A 177 3.28 -18.92 8.86
CA ALA A 177 3.19 -18.61 7.45
C ALA A 177 1.75 -18.76 6.92
N ALA A 178 1.12 -19.90 7.20
CA ALA A 178 -0.24 -20.18 6.76
C ALA A 178 -1.27 -19.24 7.42
N ARG A 179 -1.10 -18.87 8.69
CA ARG A 179 -1.96 -17.87 9.34
C ARG A 179 -1.88 -16.51 8.64
N TRP A 180 -0.67 -15.99 8.41
CA TRP A 180 -0.47 -14.69 7.76
C TRP A 180 -0.97 -14.66 6.32
N TRP A 181 -0.70 -15.70 5.53
CA TRP A 181 -1.29 -15.83 4.21
C TRP A 181 -2.81 -15.95 4.27
N GLY A 182 -3.37 -16.64 5.27
CA GLY A 182 -4.80 -16.70 5.57
C GLY A 182 -5.44 -15.33 5.80
N ASP A 183 -4.79 -14.48 6.58
CA ASP A 183 -5.26 -13.13 6.86
C ASP A 183 -5.24 -12.25 5.60
N ALA A 184 -4.14 -12.30 4.84
CA ALA A 184 -4.01 -11.58 3.56
C ALA A 184 -5.00 -12.09 2.49
N ALA A 185 -5.20 -13.41 2.41
CA ALA A 185 -6.06 -14.06 1.44
C ALA A 185 -7.53 -13.66 1.62
N ARG A 186 -7.98 -13.52 2.87
CA ARG A 186 -9.34 -13.03 3.22
C ARG A 186 -9.55 -11.56 2.83
N LEU A 187 -8.48 -10.77 2.76
CA LEU A 187 -8.50 -9.40 2.22
C LEU A 187 -8.36 -9.35 0.69
N GLY A 188 -8.36 -10.49 0.00
CA GLY A 188 -8.32 -10.56 -1.45
C GLY A 188 -6.91 -10.54 -2.07
N HIS A 189 -5.85 -10.68 -1.27
CA HIS A 189 -4.48 -10.68 -1.81
C HIS A 189 -4.20 -11.95 -2.62
N ALA A 190 -4.14 -11.83 -3.94
CA ALA A 190 -4.11 -12.98 -4.87
C ALA A 190 -2.90 -13.91 -4.66
N GLU A 191 -1.70 -13.37 -4.44
CA GLU A 191 -0.52 -14.20 -4.21
C GLU A 191 -0.58 -14.95 -2.87
N ALA A 192 -1.20 -14.33 -1.85
CA ALA A 192 -1.38 -14.99 -0.55
C ALA A 192 -2.42 -16.10 -0.65
N GLN A 193 -3.46 -15.93 -1.46
CA GLN A 193 -4.40 -16.99 -1.79
C GLN A 193 -3.69 -18.17 -2.47
N ALA A 194 -2.74 -17.90 -3.39
CA ALA A 194 -1.95 -18.96 -4.00
C ALA A 194 -1.09 -19.71 -2.98
N MET A 195 -0.39 -18.98 -2.09
CA MET A 195 0.45 -19.57 -1.05
C MET A 195 -0.34 -20.36 -0.02
N LEU A 196 -1.50 -19.86 0.41
CA LEU A 196 -2.41 -20.58 1.29
C LEU A 196 -2.96 -21.85 0.62
N GLY A 197 -3.33 -21.77 -0.66
CA GLY A 197 -3.77 -22.92 -1.43
C GLY A 197 -2.70 -23.99 -1.54
N ALA A 198 -1.44 -23.59 -1.78
CA ALA A 198 -0.29 -24.50 -1.77
C ALA A 198 -0.04 -25.10 -0.38
N ALA A 199 -0.22 -24.32 0.70
CA ALA A 199 -0.10 -24.79 2.08
C ALA A 199 -1.12 -25.90 2.39
N TYR A 200 -2.39 -25.72 2.01
CA TYR A 200 -3.43 -26.75 2.12
C TYR A 200 -3.15 -27.98 1.25
N LEU A 201 -2.61 -27.81 0.05
CA LEU A 201 -2.28 -28.94 -0.83
C LEU A 201 -1.18 -29.83 -0.22
N ALA A 202 -0.17 -29.19 0.37
CA ALA A 202 0.99 -29.84 0.97
C ALA A 202 0.77 -30.27 2.44
N GLY A 203 -0.25 -29.75 3.12
CA GLY A 203 -0.45 -29.96 4.55
C GLY A 203 0.62 -29.27 5.42
N LYS A 204 1.11 -28.09 5.01
CA LYS A 204 2.15 -27.33 5.73
C LYS A 204 1.52 -26.17 6.48
N GLY A 205 1.59 -26.19 7.81
CA GLY A 205 1.01 -25.13 8.65
C GLY A 205 -0.52 -25.18 8.76
N VAL A 206 -1.15 -26.05 7.98
CA VAL A 206 -2.58 -26.35 7.96
C VAL A 206 -2.77 -27.84 7.64
N PRO A 207 -3.85 -28.49 8.11
CA PRO A 207 -4.18 -29.84 7.68
C PRO A 207 -4.36 -29.91 6.16
N ARG A 208 -3.91 -31.00 5.54
CA ARG A 208 -4.05 -31.18 4.10
C ARG A 208 -5.53 -31.21 3.70
N ASP A 209 -5.95 -30.32 2.81
CA ASP A 209 -7.33 -30.26 2.28
C ASP A 209 -7.33 -29.81 0.82
N VAL A 210 -7.73 -30.71 -0.08
CA VAL A 210 -7.74 -30.44 -1.52
C VAL A 210 -8.87 -29.50 -1.96
N VAL A 211 -9.97 -29.44 -1.21
CA VAL A 211 -11.09 -28.52 -1.49
C VAL A 211 -10.69 -27.10 -1.13
N GLU A 212 -10.10 -26.90 0.06
CA GLU A 212 -9.55 -25.61 0.46
C GLU A 212 -8.39 -25.16 -0.45
N ALA A 213 -7.51 -26.08 -0.82
CA ALA A 213 -6.44 -25.79 -1.79
C ALA A 213 -7.02 -25.26 -3.11
N LEU A 214 -7.97 -25.99 -3.72
CA LEU A 214 -8.61 -25.55 -4.96
C LEU A 214 -9.37 -24.24 -4.79
N HIS A 215 -10.09 -24.08 -3.68
CA HIS A 215 -10.84 -22.87 -3.38
C HIS A 215 -9.95 -21.63 -3.44
N TRP A 216 -8.85 -21.63 -2.70
CA TRP A 216 -7.93 -20.48 -2.64
C TRP A 216 -7.16 -20.30 -3.94
N LEU A 217 -6.73 -21.38 -4.60
CA LEU A 217 -6.02 -21.30 -5.87
C LEU A 217 -6.88 -20.74 -7.02
N LEU A 218 -8.17 -21.08 -7.06
CA LEU A 218 -9.10 -20.53 -8.06
C LEU A 218 -9.33 -19.03 -7.83
N ARG A 219 -9.42 -18.58 -6.58
CA ARG A 219 -9.48 -17.15 -6.25
C ARG A 219 -8.19 -16.44 -6.65
N ALA A 220 -7.03 -17.05 -6.40
CA ALA A 220 -5.73 -16.50 -6.78
C ALA A 220 -5.63 -16.29 -8.31
N GLU A 221 -6.07 -17.27 -9.09
CA GLU A 221 -6.14 -17.16 -10.57
C GLU A 221 -7.04 -16.02 -11.01
N ALA A 222 -8.26 -15.91 -10.45
CA ALA A 222 -9.19 -14.83 -10.75
C ALA A 222 -8.68 -13.44 -10.30
N GLY A 223 -7.87 -13.40 -9.23
CA GLY A 223 -7.25 -12.20 -8.68
C GLY A 223 -5.94 -11.78 -9.37
N GLY A 224 -5.51 -12.47 -10.43
CA GLY A 224 -4.33 -12.10 -11.21
C GLY A 224 -3.04 -12.85 -10.86
N ALA A 225 -3.06 -13.75 -9.88
CA ALA A 225 -1.92 -14.63 -9.52
C ALA A 225 -1.96 -15.98 -10.27
N GLY A 226 -2.48 -16.00 -11.50
CA GLY A 226 -2.68 -17.21 -12.30
C GLY A 226 -1.38 -17.96 -12.58
N GLU A 227 -0.29 -17.26 -12.90
CA GLU A 227 1.02 -17.89 -13.16
C GLU A 227 1.57 -18.62 -11.93
N LEU A 228 1.39 -18.05 -10.74
CA LEU A 228 1.78 -18.65 -9.48
C LEU A 228 0.86 -19.84 -9.13
N ALA A 229 -0.44 -19.71 -9.40
CA ALA A 229 -1.45 -20.70 -9.05
C ALA A 229 -1.51 -21.90 -10.02
N VAL A 230 -1.16 -21.74 -11.30
CA VAL A 230 -1.44 -22.74 -12.36
C VAL A 230 -0.82 -24.11 -12.08
N GLY A 231 0.40 -24.14 -11.54
CA GLY A 231 1.09 -25.37 -11.18
C GLY A 231 0.35 -26.13 -10.08
N PHE A 232 0.04 -25.41 -8.99
CA PHE A 232 -0.71 -25.95 -7.87
C PHE A 232 -2.15 -26.33 -8.23
N LEU A 233 -2.81 -25.58 -9.11
CA LEU A 233 -4.16 -25.90 -9.62
C LEU A 233 -4.17 -27.23 -10.35
N ARG A 234 -3.17 -27.47 -11.20
CA ARG A 234 -3.04 -28.74 -11.93
C ARG A 234 -2.87 -29.90 -10.97
N GLU A 235 -1.98 -29.74 -9.99
CA GLU A 235 -1.71 -30.75 -8.97
C GLU A 235 -2.95 -31.02 -8.10
N ALA A 236 -3.56 -29.98 -7.54
CA ALA A 236 -4.75 -30.09 -6.71
C ALA A 236 -5.92 -30.73 -7.48
N ARG A 237 -6.13 -30.37 -8.77
CA ARG A 237 -7.13 -31.02 -9.62
C ARG A 237 -6.84 -32.51 -9.79
N SER A 238 -5.58 -32.92 -9.93
CA SER A 238 -5.23 -34.36 -10.08
C SER A 238 -5.58 -35.20 -8.85
N HIS A 239 -5.63 -34.57 -7.66
CA HIS A 239 -5.99 -35.22 -6.40
C HIS A 239 -7.47 -35.09 -6.02
N ALA A 240 -8.23 -34.21 -6.67
CA ALA A 240 -9.62 -33.93 -6.32
C ALA A 240 -10.63 -34.74 -7.15
N ARG A 241 -11.63 -35.33 -6.47
CA ARG A 241 -12.81 -35.93 -7.12
C ARG A 241 -13.70 -34.84 -7.75
N PRO A 242 -14.54 -35.17 -8.75
CA PRO A 242 -15.42 -34.19 -9.39
C PRO A 242 -16.27 -33.36 -8.42
N ALA A 243 -16.92 -34.00 -7.43
CA ALA A 243 -17.72 -33.29 -6.43
C ALA A 243 -16.91 -32.30 -5.59
N GLN A 244 -15.64 -32.62 -5.30
CA GLN A 244 -14.74 -31.72 -4.56
C GLN A 244 -14.34 -30.51 -5.39
N ARG A 245 -14.16 -30.68 -6.71
CA ARG A 245 -13.88 -29.56 -7.62
C ARG A 245 -15.08 -28.63 -7.72
N THR A 246 -16.28 -29.17 -7.92
CA THR A 246 -17.52 -28.38 -7.99
C THR A 246 -17.75 -27.60 -6.69
N GLU A 247 -17.51 -28.22 -5.53
CA GLU A 247 -17.64 -27.52 -4.26
C GLU A 247 -16.61 -26.38 -4.11
N ALA A 248 -15.35 -26.62 -4.49
CA ALA A 248 -14.30 -25.60 -4.44
C ALA A 248 -14.61 -24.41 -5.37
N GLU A 249 -15.08 -24.67 -6.59
CA GLU A 249 -15.52 -23.67 -7.57
C GLU A 249 -16.68 -22.83 -7.02
N ARG A 250 -17.68 -23.47 -6.42
CA ARG A 250 -18.81 -22.79 -5.78
C ARG A 250 -18.33 -21.84 -4.68
N ARG A 251 -17.47 -22.31 -3.77
CA ARG A 251 -16.91 -21.47 -2.69
C ARG A 251 -16.08 -20.32 -3.26
N ALA A 252 -15.27 -20.57 -4.29
CA ALA A 252 -14.38 -19.55 -4.87
C ALA A 252 -15.16 -18.37 -5.49
N ALA A 253 -16.37 -18.63 -5.98
CA ALA A 253 -17.27 -17.61 -6.53
C ALA A 253 -18.01 -16.77 -5.48
N GLU A 254 -18.06 -17.20 -4.21
CA GLU A 254 -18.71 -16.46 -3.13
C GLU A 254 -17.90 -15.18 -2.79
N LYS A 255 -18.55 -14.15 -2.26
CA LYS A 255 -17.82 -12.98 -1.73
C LYS A 255 -17.10 -13.37 -0.44
N LEU A 256 -15.87 -12.90 -0.25
CA LEU A 256 -15.18 -13.02 1.03
C LEU A 256 -15.93 -12.18 2.08
N PRO A 257 -15.98 -12.65 3.34
CA PRO A 257 -16.63 -11.94 4.44
C PRO A 257 -15.90 -10.63 4.79
#